data_AF-A0A1Y4JX55-F1
#
_entry.id   AF-A0A1Y4JX55-F1
#
_cell.length_a   1.000
_cell.length_b   1.000
_cell.length_c   1.000
_cell.angle_alpha   90.00
_cell.angle_beta   90.00
_cell.angle_gamma   90.00
#
_symmetry.space_group_name_H-M   'P 1'
#
loop_
_entity.id
_entity.type
_entity.pdbx_description
1 polymer ?
#
loop_
_entity_poly.entity_id
_entity_poly.type
_entity_poly.pdbx_seq_one_letter_code
_entity_poly.pdbx_strand_id
1 'polypeptide(L)'
;MDNNRNNLNKREVFMGHAYVFLFFIITTVICCISIFMWNSDFSMFEQKEFVKVKMNRIKDYQQEQADHQVSVDSLFRKIEKFEPGVYAQYEEDDIRYLINNLKNTYEKNNWDKRYKLFMHIADFYDMWLSDKKQLWSIQQNIITFKANLEECEIGLQKKLEDLRSGSKK
;
A
#
# COMPACT_ATOMS: atom_id res chain seq x y z
N MET A 1 -7.61 70.03 -59.82
CA MET A 1 -6.81 69.78 -58.59
C MET A 1 -7.68 69.51 -57.34
N ASP A 2 -9.01 69.40 -57.43
CA ASP A 2 -9.88 69.25 -56.24
C ASP A 2 -10.13 67.81 -55.75
N ASN A 3 -9.95 66.80 -56.59
CA ASN A 3 -10.31 65.42 -56.21
C ASN A 3 -9.37 64.85 -55.11
N ASN A 4 -8.18 65.42 -54.92
CA ASN A 4 -7.22 64.95 -53.93
C ASN A 4 -7.50 65.49 -52.51
N ARG A 5 -8.06 66.71 -52.40
CA ARG A 5 -8.42 67.34 -51.11
C ARG A 5 -9.56 66.62 -50.40
N ASN A 6 -10.58 66.18 -51.16
CA ASN A 6 -11.72 65.44 -50.60
C ASN A 6 -11.35 64.02 -50.16
N ASN A 7 -10.36 63.40 -50.79
CA ASN A 7 -9.85 62.08 -50.41
C ASN A 7 -8.96 62.14 -49.16
N LEU A 8 -8.19 63.22 -48.97
CA LEU A 8 -7.40 63.45 -47.76
C LEU A 8 -8.29 63.60 -46.52
N ASN A 9 -9.37 64.40 -46.61
CA ASN A 9 -10.31 64.59 -45.50
C ASN A 9 -11.03 63.29 -45.08
N LYS A 10 -11.47 62.47 -46.05
CA LYS A 10 -12.09 61.15 -45.76
C LYS A 10 -11.11 60.17 -45.12
N ARG A 11 -9.85 60.21 -45.53
CA ARG A 11 -8.78 59.35 -45.00
C ARG A 11 -8.37 59.77 -43.58
N GLU A 12 -8.35 61.07 -43.28
CA GLU A 12 -8.11 61.59 -41.93
C GLU A 12 -9.22 61.22 -40.95
N VAL A 13 -10.49 61.33 -41.36
CA VAL A 13 -11.64 60.90 -40.55
C VAL A 13 -11.61 59.39 -40.30
N PHE A 14 -11.29 58.59 -41.32
CA PHE A 14 -11.13 57.14 -41.18
C PHE A 14 -9.97 56.76 -40.23
N MET A 15 -8.82 57.43 -40.36
CA MET A 15 -7.68 57.26 -39.45
C MET A 15 -8.07 57.63 -38.01
N GLY A 16 -8.82 58.71 -37.81
CA GLY A 16 -9.35 59.11 -36.50
C GLY A 16 -10.23 58.03 -35.88
N HIS A 17 -11.18 57.46 -36.64
CA HIS A 17 -12.00 56.34 -36.16
C HIS A 17 -11.17 55.09 -35.86
N ALA A 18 -10.15 54.78 -36.67
CA ALA A 18 -9.25 53.66 -36.43
C ALA A 18 -8.46 53.83 -35.12
N TYR A 19 -7.95 55.04 -34.84
CA TYR A 19 -7.26 55.31 -33.57
C TYR A 19 -8.19 55.18 -32.37
N VAL A 20 -9.39 55.75 -32.43
CA VAL A 20 -10.37 55.65 -31.33
C VAL A 20 -10.77 54.19 -31.08
N PHE A 21 -10.98 53.41 -32.13
CA PHE A 21 -11.29 51.99 -32.01
C PHE A 21 -10.13 51.19 -31.39
N LEU A 22 -8.90 51.51 -31.78
CA LEU A 22 -7.69 50.88 -31.23
C LEU A 22 -7.51 51.22 -29.75
N PHE A 23 -7.69 52.48 -29.36
CA PHE A 23 -7.68 52.88 -27.95
C PHE A 23 -8.80 52.21 -27.14
N PHE A 24 -10.00 52.07 -27.71
CA PHE A 24 -11.10 51.36 -27.06
C PHE A 24 -10.73 49.89 -26.79
N ILE A 25 -10.20 49.17 -27.79
CA ILE A 25 -9.76 47.77 -27.62
C ILE A 25 -8.70 47.66 -26.54
N ILE A 26 -7.66 48.51 -26.58
CA ILE A 26 -6.58 48.46 -25.58
C ILE A 26 -7.15 48.69 -24.18
N THR A 27 -8.02 49.68 -24.01
CA THR A 27 -8.60 50.01 -22.72
C THR A 27 -9.50 48.87 -22.22
N THR A 28 -10.32 48.27 -23.09
CA THR A 28 -11.14 47.11 -22.76
C THR A 28 -10.27 45.93 -22.32
N VAL A 29 -9.18 45.62 -23.03
CA VAL A 29 -8.27 44.53 -22.67
C VAL A 29 -7.63 44.78 -21.29
N ILE A 30 -7.18 46.01 -21.03
CA ILE A 30 -6.59 46.40 -19.73
C ILE A 30 -7.62 46.27 -18.58
N CYS A 31 -8.86 46.71 -18.81
CA CYS A 31 -9.94 46.57 -17.83
C CYS A 31 -10.29 45.10 -17.57
N CYS A 32 -10.39 44.28 -18.61
CA CYS A 32 -10.64 42.85 -18.48
C CYS A 32 -9.53 42.14 -17.69
N ILE A 33 -8.26 42.46 -17.97
CA ILE A 33 -7.12 41.89 -17.24
C ILE A 33 -7.15 42.33 -15.77
N SER A 34 -7.42 43.61 -15.50
CA SER A 34 -7.50 44.13 -14.12
C SER A 34 -8.61 43.43 -13.31
N ILE A 35 -9.79 43.24 -13.90
CA ILE A 35 -10.90 42.51 -13.26
C ILE A 35 -10.54 41.04 -13.05
N PHE A 36 -9.92 40.40 -14.04
CA PHE A 36 -9.52 39.00 -13.97
C PHE A 36 -8.47 38.76 -12.89
N MET A 37 -7.42 39.60 -12.84
CA MET A 37 -6.35 39.52 -11.83
C MET A 37 -6.84 39.81 -10.41
N TRP A 38 -7.85 40.66 -10.25
CA TRP A 38 -8.44 40.94 -8.95
C TRP A 38 -9.40 39.84 -8.50
N ASN A 39 -10.14 39.21 -9.42
CA ASN A 39 -11.07 38.11 -9.11
C ASN A 39 -10.41 36.73 -9.10
N SER A 40 -9.22 36.57 -9.67
CA SER A 40 -8.44 35.34 -9.59
C SER A 40 -7.88 35.24 -8.16
N ASP A 41 -8.72 34.75 -7.27
CA ASP A 41 -8.33 34.40 -5.92
C ASP A 41 -7.21 33.36 -6.01
N PHE A 42 -5.97 33.80 -5.77
CA PHE A 42 -4.76 32.96 -5.83
C PHE A 42 -4.90 31.72 -4.93
N SER A 43 -5.73 31.83 -3.88
CA SER A 43 -6.10 30.73 -3.00
C SER A 43 -6.80 29.57 -3.73
N MET A 44 -7.57 29.82 -4.79
CA MET A 44 -8.22 28.75 -5.56
C MET A 44 -7.20 27.93 -6.37
N PHE A 45 -6.14 28.56 -6.88
CA PHE A 45 -5.07 27.87 -7.60
C PHE A 45 -4.18 27.07 -6.64
N GLU A 46 -3.85 27.64 -5.47
CA GLU A 46 -3.14 26.90 -4.40
C GLU A 46 -3.94 25.71 -3.88
N GLN A 47 -5.25 25.87 -3.66
CA GLN A 47 -6.13 24.78 -3.24
C GLN A 47 -6.19 23.67 -4.30
N LYS A 48 -6.27 24.01 -5.58
CA LYS A 48 -6.26 23.03 -6.67
C LYS A 48 -4.96 22.22 -6.70
N GLU A 49 -3.81 22.88 -6.54
CA GLU A 49 -2.52 22.18 -6.54
C GLU A 49 -2.35 21.31 -5.29
N PHE A 50 -2.79 21.80 -4.12
CA PHE A 50 -2.80 21.01 -2.90
C PHE A 50 -3.70 19.76 -3.00
N VAL A 51 -4.89 19.90 -3.57
CA VAL A 51 -5.81 18.78 -3.83
C VAL A 51 -5.17 17.78 -4.80
N LYS A 52 -4.52 18.27 -5.86
CA LYS A 52 -3.81 17.42 -6.82
C LYS A 52 -2.69 16.62 -6.17
N VAL A 53 -1.87 17.23 -5.31
CA VAL A 53 -0.82 16.53 -4.55
C VAL A 53 -1.43 15.45 -3.65
N LYS A 54 -2.52 15.74 -2.94
CA LYS A 54 -3.23 14.75 -2.12
C LYS A 54 -3.79 13.60 -2.96
N MET A 55 -4.38 13.91 -4.10
CA MET A 55 -4.94 12.91 -5.02
C MET A 55 -3.84 12.00 -5.56
N ASN A 56 -2.69 12.55 -5.95
CA ASN A 56 -1.53 11.76 -6.38
C ASN A 56 -1.05 10.83 -5.26
N ARG A 57 -0.90 11.32 -4.03
CA ARG A 57 -0.53 10.48 -2.88
C ARG A 57 -1.53 9.35 -2.59
N ILE A 58 -2.82 9.54 -2.87
CA ILE A 58 -3.83 8.47 -2.76
C ILE A 58 -3.64 7.46 -3.88
N LYS A 59 -3.44 7.94 -5.11
CA LYS A 59 -3.23 7.08 -6.27
C LYS A 59 -1.96 6.24 -6.14
N ASP A 60 -0.86 6.85 -5.69
CA ASP A 60 0.42 6.16 -5.46
C ASP A 60 0.25 5.06 -4.41
N TYR A 61 -0.45 5.37 -3.30
CA TYR A 61 -0.78 4.36 -2.28
C TYR A 61 -1.66 3.22 -2.83
N GLN A 62 -2.67 3.53 -3.65
CA GLN A 62 -3.53 2.51 -4.27
C GLN A 62 -2.74 1.60 -5.23
N GLN A 63 -1.77 2.17 -5.95
CA GLN A 63 -0.88 1.41 -6.81
C GLN A 63 -0.02 0.45 -5.99
N GLU A 64 0.61 0.94 -4.92
CA GLU A 64 1.39 0.10 -3.99
C GLU A 64 0.54 -1.01 -3.36
N GLN A 65 -0.71 -0.72 -2.99
CA GLN A 65 -1.65 -1.76 -2.52
C GLN A 65 -1.91 -2.84 -3.58
N ALA A 66 -2.11 -2.45 -4.83
CA ALA A 66 -2.32 -3.40 -5.93
C ALA A 66 -1.07 -4.25 -6.21
N ASP A 67 0.11 -3.63 -6.19
CA ASP A 67 1.39 -4.30 -6.45
C ASP A 67 1.71 -5.33 -5.35
N HIS A 68 1.37 -5.02 -4.10
CA HIS A 68 1.57 -5.92 -2.97
C HIS A 68 0.47 -6.96 -2.76
N GLN A 69 -0.69 -6.83 -3.43
CA GLN A 69 -1.81 -7.78 -3.27
C GLN A 69 -1.40 -9.22 -3.58
N VAL A 70 -0.70 -9.43 -4.70
CA VAL A 70 -0.22 -10.77 -5.10
C VAL A 70 0.80 -11.33 -4.10
N SER A 71 1.64 -10.46 -3.53
CA SER A 71 2.63 -10.86 -2.52
C SER A 71 1.96 -11.33 -1.23
N VAL A 72 0.91 -10.62 -0.80
CA VAL A 72 0.08 -11.00 0.37
C VAL A 72 -0.63 -12.33 0.13
N ASP A 73 -1.24 -12.52 -1.04
CA ASP A 73 -1.92 -13.78 -1.39
C ASP A 73 -0.93 -14.96 -1.47
N SER A 74 0.26 -14.73 -2.02
CA SER A 74 1.33 -15.72 -2.06
C SER A 74 1.81 -16.08 -0.66
N LEU A 75 2.00 -15.07 0.20
CA LEU A 75 2.41 -15.27 1.59
C LEU A 75 1.37 -16.10 2.37
N PHE A 76 0.08 -15.80 2.19
CA PHE A 76 -1.01 -16.60 2.76
C PHE A 76 -0.89 -18.08 2.35
N ARG A 77 -0.76 -18.37 1.05
CA ARG A 77 -0.67 -19.75 0.55
C ARG A 77 0.58 -20.48 1.04
N LYS A 78 1.71 -19.77 1.14
CA LYS A 78 2.96 -20.33 1.67
C LYS A 78 2.80 -20.72 3.14
N ILE A 79 2.27 -19.82 3.97
CA ILE A 79 2.01 -20.11 5.39
C ILE A 79 0.96 -21.22 5.54
N GLU A 80 -0.08 -21.24 4.73
CA GLU A 80 -1.12 -22.27 4.73
C GLU A 80 -0.55 -23.67 4.42
N LYS A 81 0.38 -23.78 3.47
CA LYS A 81 1.02 -25.05 3.08
C LYS A 81 2.26 -25.42 3.89
N PHE A 82 2.79 -24.50 4.68
CA PHE A 82 4.00 -24.72 5.47
C PHE A 82 3.89 -25.92 6.40
N GLU A 83 4.79 -26.90 6.26
CA GLU A 83 4.86 -28.09 7.11
C GLU A 83 6.15 -28.08 7.95
N PRO A 84 6.08 -27.80 9.26
CA PRO A 84 7.29 -27.65 10.09
C PRO A 84 8.18 -28.90 10.19
N GLY A 85 7.67 -30.08 9.80
CA GLY A 85 8.36 -31.36 9.94
C GLY A 85 9.24 -31.78 8.77
N VAL A 86 9.18 -31.11 7.60
CA VAL A 86 9.87 -31.54 6.36
C VAL A 86 10.56 -30.35 5.71
N TYR A 87 11.89 -30.37 5.56
CA TYR A 87 12.68 -29.32 4.86
C TYR A 87 12.31 -27.85 5.20
N ALA A 88 11.77 -27.61 6.40
CA ALA A 88 11.06 -26.39 6.77
C ALA A 88 11.92 -25.13 6.85
N GLN A 89 13.26 -25.26 6.98
CA GLN A 89 14.11 -24.09 7.17
C GLN A 89 14.12 -23.17 5.94
N TYR A 90 14.27 -23.74 4.74
CA TYR A 90 14.28 -22.92 3.51
C TYR A 90 12.93 -22.24 3.26
N GLU A 91 11.83 -22.97 3.45
CA GLU A 91 10.49 -22.41 3.30
C GLU A 91 10.18 -21.36 4.37
N GLU A 92 10.62 -21.57 5.61
CA GLU A 92 10.49 -20.60 6.68
C GLU A 92 11.28 -19.33 6.38
N ASP A 93 12.52 -19.45 5.91
CA ASP A 93 13.35 -18.30 5.57
C ASP A 93 12.76 -17.49 4.41
N ASP A 94 12.16 -18.15 3.41
CA ASP A 94 11.43 -17.49 2.32
C ASP A 94 10.15 -16.76 2.82
N ILE A 95 9.37 -17.39 3.69
CA ILE A 95 8.20 -16.76 4.32
C ILE A 95 8.65 -15.53 5.14
N ARG A 96 9.71 -15.66 5.95
CA ARG A 96 10.27 -14.55 6.74
C ARG A 96 10.78 -13.42 5.86
N TYR A 97 11.39 -13.74 4.72
CA TYR A 97 11.81 -12.74 3.74
C TYR A 97 10.62 -11.94 3.20
N LEU A 98 9.52 -12.61 2.83
CA LEU A 98 8.31 -11.95 2.34
C LEU A 98 7.64 -11.08 3.42
N ILE A 99 7.58 -11.56 4.66
CA ILE A 99 7.08 -10.77 5.82
C ILE A 99 7.93 -9.51 6.00
N ASN A 100 9.26 -9.64 5.95
CA ASN A 100 10.16 -8.50 6.10
C ASN A 100 10.02 -7.50 4.95
N ASN A 101 9.78 -7.96 3.72
CA ASN A 101 9.48 -7.06 2.61
C ASN A 101 8.22 -6.22 2.84
N LEU A 102 7.15 -6.82 3.39
CA LEU A 102 5.94 -6.06 3.77
C LEU A 102 6.23 -5.03 4.87
N LYS A 103 7.04 -5.38 5.88
CA LYS A 103 7.49 -4.41 6.91
C LYS A 103 8.29 -3.27 6.28
N ASN A 104 9.19 -3.59 5.34
CA ASN A 104 10.00 -2.59 4.64
C ASN A 104 9.16 -1.62 3.79
N THR A 105 8.02 -2.06 3.24
CA THR A 105 7.08 -1.16 2.52
C THR A 105 6.55 -0.07 3.44
N TYR A 106 6.27 -0.40 4.71
CA TYR A 106 5.90 0.59 5.72
C TYR A 106 7.09 1.48 6.12
N GLU A 107 8.25 0.89 6.42
CA GLU A 107 9.42 1.66 6.88
C GLU A 107 9.86 2.73 5.87
N LYS A 108 9.81 2.41 4.57
CA LYS A 108 10.11 3.37 3.49
C LYS A 108 9.10 4.53 3.41
N ASN A 109 7.87 4.31 3.88
CA ASN A 109 6.74 5.24 3.77
C ASN A 109 6.17 5.62 5.14
N ASN A 110 6.99 5.60 6.19
CA ASN A 110 6.57 5.77 7.59
C ASN A 110 5.88 7.12 7.90
N TRP A 111 6.09 8.12 7.04
CA TRP A 111 5.46 9.44 7.10
C TRP A 111 3.96 9.39 6.77
N ASP A 112 3.50 8.33 6.09
CA ASP A 112 2.10 8.14 5.74
C ASP A 112 1.46 7.02 6.57
N LYS A 113 0.52 7.40 7.43
CA LYS A 113 -0.18 6.48 8.34
C LYS A 113 -0.91 5.34 7.62
N ARG A 114 -1.27 5.49 6.35
CA ARG A 114 -1.98 4.47 5.58
C ARG A 114 -1.13 3.23 5.35
N TYR A 115 0.18 3.41 5.21
CA TYR A 115 1.13 2.30 5.04
C TYR A 115 1.28 1.42 6.28
N LYS A 116 0.75 1.82 7.45
CA LYS A 116 0.70 0.96 8.64
C LYS A 116 0.00 -0.36 8.39
N LEU A 117 -0.93 -0.41 7.41
CA LEU A 117 -1.58 -1.64 6.99
C LEU A 117 -0.55 -2.73 6.64
N PHE A 118 0.53 -2.41 5.91
CA PHE A 118 1.54 -3.38 5.52
C PHE A 118 2.29 -3.95 6.72
N MET A 119 2.60 -3.11 7.71
CA MET A 119 3.19 -3.54 8.97
C MET A 119 2.24 -4.47 9.74
N HIS A 120 0.97 -4.11 9.87
CA HIS A 120 -0.03 -4.94 10.56
C HIS A 120 -0.26 -6.29 9.87
N ILE A 121 -0.28 -6.32 8.54
CA ILE A 121 -0.37 -7.56 7.75
C ILE A 121 0.86 -8.42 8.02
N ALA A 122 2.06 -7.83 8.01
CA ALA A 122 3.30 -8.55 8.26
C ALA A 122 3.34 -9.14 9.69
N ASP A 123 2.96 -8.37 10.71
CA ASP A 123 2.91 -8.83 12.09
C ASP A 123 1.87 -9.95 12.29
N PHE A 124 0.72 -9.83 11.63
CA PHE A 124 -0.29 -10.89 11.64
C PHE A 124 0.26 -12.20 11.06
N TYR A 125 0.94 -12.15 9.91
CA TYR A 125 1.51 -13.34 9.28
C TYR A 125 2.68 -13.95 10.08
N ASP A 126 3.51 -13.12 10.72
CA ASP A 126 4.61 -13.57 11.59
C ASP A 126 4.06 -14.30 12.84
N MET A 127 3.01 -13.75 13.44
CA MET A 127 2.29 -14.40 14.54
C MET A 127 1.64 -15.71 14.08
N TRP A 128 0.94 -15.72 12.94
CA TRP A 128 0.29 -16.94 12.43
C TRP A 128 1.30 -18.05 12.10
N LEU A 129 2.45 -17.71 11.51
CA LEU A 129 3.53 -18.66 11.28
C LEU A 129 4.03 -19.27 12.59
N SER A 130 4.23 -18.44 13.61
CA SER A 130 4.68 -18.86 14.94
C SER A 130 3.67 -19.79 15.61
N ASP A 131 2.39 -19.43 15.57
CA ASP A 131 1.29 -20.26 16.09
C ASP A 131 1.23 -21.61 15.40
N LYS A 132 1.40 -21.65 14.08
CA LYS A 132 1.39 -22.90 13.30
C LYS A 132 2.53 -23.84 13.73
N LYS A 133 3.74 -23.29 13.93
CA LYS A 133 4.89 -24.04 14.45
C LYS A 133 4.64 -24.57 15.85
N GLN A 134 4.05 -23.75 16.72
CA GLN A 134 3.74 -24.14 18.09
C GLN A 134 2.69 -25.25 18.14
N LEU A 135 1.61 -25.13 17.37
CA LEU A 135 0.57 -26.15 17.26
C LEU A 135 1.14 -27.48 16.77
N TRP A 136 1.99 -27.44 15.74
CA TRP A 136 2.66 -28.63 15.25
C TRP A 136 3.54 -29.29 16.34
N SER A 137 4.35 -28.50 17.04
CA SER A 137 5.20 -29.01 18.13
C SER A 137 4.38 -29.65 19.25
N ILE A 138 3.27 -29.02 19.66
CA ILE A 138 2.35 -29.56 20.65
C ILE A 138 1.75 -30.89 20.16
N GLN A 139 1.33 -30.98 18.90
CA GLN A 139 0.80 -32.22 18.32
C GLN A 139 1.84 -33.34 18.32
N GLN A 140 3.09 -33.06 17.94
CA GLN A 140 4.17 -34.06 17.98
C GLN A 140 4.48 -34.52 19.40
N ASN A 141 4.48 -33.60 20.37
CA ASN A 141 4.66 -33.94 21.78
C ASN A 141 3.53 -34.85 22.28
N ILE A 142 2.27 -34.56 21.93
CA ILE A 142 1.12 -35.42 22.29
C ILE A 142 1.28 -36.82 21.70
N ILE A 143 1.68 -36.94 20.44
CA ILE A 143 1.91 -38.25 19.79
C ILE A 143 3.01 -39.02 20.53
N THR A 144 4.12 -38.34 20.83
CA THR A 144 5.27 -38.92 21.54
C THR A 144 4.89 -39.37 22.95
N PHE A 145 4.18 -38.53 23.70
CA PHE A 145 3.76 -38.85 25.06
C PHE A 145 2.75 -40.00 25.11
N LYS A 146 1.86 -40.11 24.11
CA LYS A 146 0.96 -41.27 24.01
C LYS A 146 1.74 -42.56 23.76
N ALA A 147 2.70 -42.56 22.84
CA ALA A 147 3.54 -43.72 22.58
C ALA A 147 4.35 -44.13 23.82
N ASN A 148 4.96 -43.16 24.51
CA ASN A 148 5.72 -43.43 25.74
C ASN A 148 4.84 -43.98 26.86
N LEU A 149 3.59 -43.51 26.98
CA LEU A 149 2.64 -44.01 27.97
C LEU A 149 2.25 -45.46 27.66
N GLU A 150 1.93 -45.77 26.41
CA GLU A 150 1.60 -47.12 25.96
C GLU A 150 2.75 -48.10 26.20
N GLU A 151 3.99 -47.70 25.88
CA GLU A 151 5.18 -48.51 26.15
C GLU A 151 5.39 -48.75 27.66
N CYS A 152 5.15 -47.73 28.49
CA CYS A 152 5.22 -47.84 29.95
C CYS A 152 4.16 -48.80 30.51
N GLU A 153 2.92 -48.71 30.02
CA GLU A 153 1.82 -49.60 30.43
C GLU A 153 2.10 -51.07 30.06
N ILE A 154 2.58 -51.32 28.83
CA ILE A 154 2.99 -52.66 28.40
C ILE A 154 4.14 -53.18 29.27
N GLY A 155 5.15 -52.34 29.54
CA GLY A 155 6.28 -52.68 30.40
C GLY A 155 5.84 -53.01 31.83
N LEU A 156 4.90 -52.25 32.39
CA LEU A 156 4.31 -52.48 33.70
C LEU A 156 3.53 -53.80 33.75
N GLN A 157 2.68 -54.07 32.76
CA GLN A 157 1.94 -55.32 32.65
C GLN A 157 2.87 -56.52 32.62
N LYS A 158 3.92 -56.47 31.79
CA LYS A 158 4.94 -57.52 31.70
C LYS A 158 5.62 -57.78 33.05
N LYS A 159 6.00 -56.73 33.78
CA LYS A 159 6.60 -56.88 35.13
C LYS A 159 5.62 -57.49 36.14
N LEU A 160 4.33 -57.16 36.03
CA LEU A 160 3.30 -57.68 36.92
C LEU A 160 3.03 -59.17 36.65
N GLU A 161 3.08 -59.59 35.39
CA GLU A 161 3.03 -61.00 34.99
C GLU A 161 4.26 -61.78 35.46
N ASP A 162 5.46 -61.22 35.30
CA ASP A 162 6.71 -61.82 35.79
C ASP A 162 6.63 -62.10 37.31
N LEU A 163 6.18 -61.13 38.11
CA LEU A 163 6.01 -61.28 39.57
C LEU A 163 4.98 -62.37 39.92
N ARG A 164 3.84 -62.41 39.23
CA ARG A 164 2.80 -63.44 39.45
C ARG A 164 3.28 -64.84 39.10
N SER A 165 4.12 -64.97 38.06
CA SER A 165 4.69 -66.26 37.65
C SER A 165 5.80 -66.72 38.60
N GLY A 166 6.65 -65.80 39.10
CA GLY A 166 7.69 -66.09 40.07
C GLY A 166 7.17 -66.49 41.45
N SER A 167 6.01 -65.97 41.86
CA SER A 167 5.37 -66.32 43.14
C SER A 167 4.63 -67.68 43.13
N LYS A 168 4.56 -68.37 41.98
CA LYS A 168 3.95 -69.70 41.81
C LYS A 168 4.97 -70.87 41.86
N LYS A 169 6.23 -70.60 42.16
CA LYS A 169 7.26 -71.59 42.52
C LYS A 169 7.54 -71.55 44.01
#